data_AF-A0A4Y1ZG79-F1
#
_entry.id   AF-A0A4Y1ZG79-F1
#
_cell.length_a   1.000
_cell.length_b   1.000
_cell.length_c   1.000
_cell.angle_alpha   90.00
_cell.angle_beta   90.00
_cell.angle_gamma   90.00
#
_symmetry.space_group_name_H-M   'P 1'
#
loop_
_entity.id
_entity.type
_entity.pdbx_description
1 polymer ?
#
loop_
_entity_poly.entity_id
_entity_poly.type
_entity_poly.pdbx_seq_one_letter_code
_entity_poly.pdbx_strand_id
1 'polypeptide(L)'
;MHWGHMRSMDLVHWEECPIALTPGDDEDKDGCFSGSAVVKDGRLYLIYTGHHDKENTEQKHYWQNQNIAYSEDGIHFKNTRKIQ
;
A
#
# COMPACT_ATOMS: atom_id res chain seq x y z
N MET A 1 -8.81 -4.54 1.97
CA MET A 1 -7.92 -4.94 0.83
C MET A 1 -6.46 -4.80 1.25
N HIS A 2 -5.57 -5.72 0.89
CA HIS A 2 -4.15 -5.68 1.22
C HIS A 2 -3.29 -5.97 -0.03
N TRP A 3 -1.99 -5.64 -0.02
CA TRP A 3 -1.06 -5.97 -1.10
C TRP A 3 -0.22 -7.20 -0.75
N GLY A 4 -0.49 -8.30 -1.44
CA GLY A 4 0.43 -9.44 -1.48
C GLY A 4 1.73 -9.07 -2.19
N HIS A 5 2.81 -9.79 -1.90
CA HIS A 5 4.13 -9.47 -2.43
C HIS A 5 4.85 -10.71 -2.94
N MET A 6 5.30 -10.63 -4.19
CA MET A 6 6.05 -11.67 -4.87
C MET A 6 7.22 -11.02 -5.60
N ARG A 7 8.36 -11.71 -5.68
CA ARG A 7 9.51 -11.25 -6.47
C ARG A 7 10.01 -12.35 -7.41
N SER A 8 10.68 -11.94 -8.48
CA SER A 8 11.26 -12.85 -9.46
C SER A 8 12.50 -12.25 -10.10
N MET A 9 13.44 -13.10 -10.47
CA MET A 9 14.62 -12.74 -11.25
C MET A 9 14.37 -12.78 -12.76
N ASP A 10 13.32 -13.49 -13.21
CA ASP A 10 13.03 -13.77 -14.62
C ASP A 10 11.58 -13.46 -15.05
N LEU A 11 10.75 -12.98 -14.12
CA LEU A 11 9.33 -12.68 -14.29
C LEU A 11 8.44 -13.90 -14.58
N VAL A 12 8.97 -15.12 -14.42
CA VAL A 12 8.25 -16.39 -14.65
C VAL A 12 8.16 -17.21 -13.37
N HIS A 13 9.28 -17.35 -12.65
CA HIS A 13 9.35 -18.09 -11.38
C HIS A 13 9.31 -17.09 -10.22
N TRP A 14 8.29 -17.22 -9.36
CA TRP A 14 8.01 -16.25 -8.31
C TRP A 14 8.25 -16.83 -6.93
N GLU A 15 8.88 -16.03 -6.07
CA GLU A 15 9.05 -16.29 -4.64
C GLU A 15 8.08 -15.44 -3.85
N GLU A 16 7.34 -16.07 -2.93
CA GLU A 16 6.47 -15.36 -1.99
C GLU A 16 7.29 -14.59 -0.96
N CYS A 17 6.92 -13.34 -0.76
CA CYS A 17 7.47 -12.45 0.25
C CYS A 17 6.42 -12.16 1.33
N PRO A 18 6.83 -11.66 2.51
CA PRO A 18 5.88 -11.12 3.49
C PRO A 18 4.94 -10.09 2.86
N ILE A 19 3.70 -10.01 3.38
CA ILE A 19 2.68 -9.05 2.92
C ILE A 19 3.27 -7.63 2.93
N ALA A 20 3.15 -6.92 1.80
CA ALA A 20 3.76 -5.60 1.65
C ALA A 20 2.95 -4.51 2.37
N LEU A 21 1.63 -4.49 2.17
CA LEU A 21 0.73 -3.52 2.79
C LEU A 21 -0.49 -4.23 3.35
N THR A 22 -0.81 -3.98 4.61
CA THR A 22 -2.08 -4.36 5.25
C THR A 22 -2.79 -3.10 5.69
N PRO A 23 -4.13 -3.03 5.57
CA PRO A 23 -4.90 -1.95 6.18
C PRO A 23 -4.50 -1.78 7.63
N GLY A 24 -4.23 -0.54 8.02
CA GLY A 24 -3.66 -0.23 9.32
C GLY A 24 -4.40 0.92 9.96
N ASP A 25 -3.76 2.09 9.95
CA ASP A 25 -4.21 3.26 10.67
C ASP A 25 -5.33 4.01 9.94
N ASP A 26 -5.74 5.16 10.49
CA ASP A 26 -6.85 5.98 10.01
C ASP A 26 -6.71 6.43 8.54
N GLU A 27 -5.56 6.20 7.89
CA GLU A 27 -5.27 6.63 6.53
C GLU A 27 -5.55 5.54 5.48
N ASP A 28 -5.74 4.27 5.87
CA ASP A 28 -6.14 3.20 4.95
C ASP A 28 -6.93 2.06 5.61
N LYS A 29 -7.53 2.33 6.77
CA LYS A 29 -8.23 1.37 7.63
C LYS A 29 -9.20 0.43 6.90
N ASP A 30 -9.90 0.89 5.87
CA ASP A 30 -10.89 0.07 5.14
C ASP A 30 -10.30 -0.55 3.86
N GLY A 31 -9.08 -0.17 3.47
CA GLY A 31 -8.33 -0.85 2.43
C GLY A 31 -7.13 -0.09 1.87
N CYS A 32 -6.03 -0.82 1.65
CA CYS A 32 -4.96 -0.40 0.75
C CYS A 32 -5.35 -0.78 -0.68
N PHE A 33 -5.82 0.20 -1.46
CA PHE A 33 -6.21 0.03 -2.85
C PHE A 33 -5.00 0.09 -3.79
N SER A 34 -5.24 0.03 -5.10
CA SER A 34 -4.20 0.03 -6.13
C SER A 34 -3.30 1.26 -6.06
N GLY A 35 -2.15 1.15 -6.74
CA GLY A 35 -1.08 2.11 -6.65
C GLY A 35 0.06 1.79 -7.61
N SER A 36 1.21 2.41 -7.36
CA SER A 36 2.43 2.27 -8.16
C SER A 36 3.65 2.20 -7.25
N ALA A 37 4.78 1.78 -7.82
CA ALA A 37 6.05 1.72 -7.12
C ALA A 37 7.11 2.54 -7.86
N VAL A 38 7.98 3.24 -7.12
CA VAL A 38 9.08 4.02 -7.68
C VAL A 38 10.34 3.85 -6.83
N VAL A 39 11.49 3.69 -7.47
CA VAL A 39 12.79 3.69 -6.79
C VAL A 39 13.33 5.11 -6.78
N LYS A 40 13.68 5.61 -5.60
CA LYS A 40 14.32 6.91 -5.41
C LYS A 40 15.33 6.83 -4.26
N ASP A 41 16.53 7.37 -4.47
CA ASP A 41 17.58 7.47 -3.45
C ASP A 41 17.88 6.12 -2.74
N GLY A 42 17.88 5.02 -3.51
CA GLY A 42 18.14 3.67 -3.01
C GLY A 42 16.99 3.02 -2.22
N ARG A 43 15.81 3.64 -2.20
CA ARG A 43 14.61 3.13 -1.53
C ARG A 43 13.50 2.84 -2.53
N LEU A 44 12.75 1.78 -2.27
CA LEU A 44 11.53 1.46 -3.01
C LEU A 44 10.34 2.12 -2.30
N TYR A 45 9.65 3.00 -2.98
CA TYR A 45 8.44 3.65 -2.49
C TYR A 45 7.21 3.04 -3.16
N LEU A 46 6.19 2.72 -2.36
CA LEU A 46 4.85 2.39 -2.82
C LEU A 46 3.97 3.60 -2.62
N ILE A 47 3.32 4.05 -3.69
CA ILE A 47 2.31 5.13 -3.66
C ILE A 47 0.97 4.45 -3.92
N TYR A 48 0.04 4.53 -2.97
CA TYR A 48 -1.19 3.77 -3.02
C TYR A 48 -2.39 4.58 -2.51
N THR A 49 -3.59 4.15 -2.89
CA THR A 49 -4.83 4.78 -2.44
C THR A 49 -5.29 4.15 -1.13
N GLY A 50 -5.51 4.95 -0.09
CA GLY A 50 -6.25 4.52 1.10
C GLY A 50 -7.75 4.68 0.86
N HIS A 51 -8.52 3.64 1.15
CA HIS A 51 -9.97 3.65 1.03
C HIS A 51 -10.61 3.75 2.42
N HIS A 52 -11.63 4.60 2.52
CA HIS A 52 -12.38 4.86 3.74
C HIS A 52 -13.87 4.81 3.48
N ASP A 53 -14.55 3.88 4.13
CA ASP A 53 -16.00 3.85 4.17
C ASP A 53 -16.48 4.76 5.31
N LYS A 54 -17.52 5.58 5.05
CA LYS A 54 -18.24 6.21 6.15
C LYS A 54 -19.12 5.16 6.82
N GLU A 55 -18.93 4.97 8.12
CA GLU A 55 -19.86 4.19 8.92
C GLU A 55 -21.26 4.85 8.90
N ASN A 56 -22.28 4.01 8.77
CA ASN A 56 -23.65 4.30 9.23
C ASN A 56 -24.45 5.37 8.46
N THR A 57 -24.39 5.37 7.12
CA THR A 57 -25.38 6.07 6.29
C THR A 57 -26.07 5.10 5.33
N GLU A 58 -27.40 5.19 5.19
CA GLU A 58 -28.18 4.41 4.19
C GLU A 58 -27.68 4.62 2.74
N GLN A 59 -26.87 5.66 2.52
CA GLN A 59 -26.10 5.90 1.31
C GLN A 59 -24.64 5.52 1.54
N LYS A 60 -24.05 4.70 0.66
CA LYS A 60 -22.60 4.43 0.68
C LYS A 60 -21.83 5.71 0.36
N HIS A 61 -21.29 6.36 1.38
CA HIS A 61 -20.34 7.45 1.23
C HIS A 61 -18.95 6.92 1.55
N TYR A 62 -17.98 7.23 0.70
CA TYR A 62 -16.59 6.89 0.92
C TYR A 62 -15.70 8.08 0.56
N TRP A 63 -14.47 8.08 1.07
CA TRP A 63 -13.44 9.00 0.64
C TRP A 63 -12.11 8.28 0.48
N GLN A 64 -11.18 8.91 -0.23
CA GLN A 64 -9.90 8.32 -0.58
C GLN A 64 -8.78 9.34 -0.45
N ASN A 65 -7.62 8.89 0.02
CA ASN A 65 -6.37 9.64 0.15
C ASN A 65 -5.23 8.90 -0.56
N GLN A 66 -4.11 9.60 -0.76
CA GLN A 66 -2.90 9.01 -1.31
C GLN A 66 -1.87 8.86 -0.19
N ASN A 67 -1.35 7.64 -0.06
CA ASN A 67 -0.42 7.24 0.98
C ASN A 67 0.90 6.80 0.36
N ILE A 68 1.96 6.85 1.17
CA ILE A 68 3.27 6.33 0.81
C ILE A 68 3.77 5.36 1.88
N ALA A 69 4.27 4.22 1.42
CA ALA A 69 5.15 3.35 2.21
C ALA A 69 6.51 3.25 1.51
N TYR A 70 7.57 2.94 2.26
CA TYR A 70 8.89 2.72 1.69
C TYR A 70 9.56 1.47 2.27
N SER A 71 10.48 0.91 1.49
CA SER A 71 11.33 -0.20 1.87
C SER A 71 12.78 0.08 1.48
N GLU A 72 13.70 -0.34 2.34
CA GLU A 72 15.15 -0.27 2.11
C GLU A 72 15.71 -1.59 1.57
N ASP A 73 15.00 -2.71 1.77
CA ASP A 73 15.39 -4.04 1.30
C ASP A 73 14.47 -4.59 0.20
N GLY A 74 13.44 -3.83 -0.17
CA GLY A 74 12.42 -4.22 -1.14
C GLY A 74 11.44 -5.27 -0.61
N ILE A 75 11.51 -5.67 0.66
CA ILE A 75 10.72 -6.76 1.25
C ILE A 75 9.84 -6.24 2.39
N HIS A 76 10.41 -5.47 3.30
CA HIS A 76 9.71 -4.95 4.48
C HIS A 76 9.38 -3.48 4.27
N PHE A 77 8.09 -3.13 4.34
CA PHE A 77 7.61 -1.78 4.10
C PHE A 77 7.23 -1.07 5.40
N LYS A 78 7.53 0.23 5.45
CA LYS A 78 7.18 1.14 6.55
C LYS A 78 6.31 2.26 6.00
N ASN A 79 5.16 2.50 6.63
CA ASN A 79 4.30 3.62 6.25
C ASN A 79 4.96 4.95 6.60
N THR A 80 4.90 5.90 5.67
CA THR A 80 5.26 7.30 5.89
C THR A 80 3.99 8.12 5.92
N ARG A 81 3.78 8.88 7.01
CA ARG A 81 2.64 9.80 7.08
C ARG A 81 2.81 10.97 6.11
N LYS A 82 1.74 11.24 5.36
CA LYS A 82 1.39 12.44 4.57
C LYS A 82 2.36 12.86 3.46
N ILE A 83 1.86 12.87 2.22
CA ILE A 83 2.11 14.01 1.32
C ILE A 83 0.88 14.91 1.47
N GLN A 84 1.09 16.14 1.92
CA GLN A 84 0.06 17.18 1.97
C GLN A 84 0.04 17.95 0.65
#